data_AF-A0A3B8S349-F1
#
_entry.id   AF-A0A3B8S349-F1
#
_cell.length_a   1.000
_cell.length_b   1.000
_cell.length_c   1.000
_cell.angle_alpha   90.00
_cell.angle_beta   90.00
_cell.angle_gamma   90.00
#
_symmetry.space_group_name_H-M   'P 1'
#
loop_
_entity.id
_entity.type
_entity.pdbx_description
1 polymer ?
#
loop_
_entity_poly.entity_id
_entity_poly.type
_entity_poly.pdbx_seq_one_letter_code
_entity_poly.pdbx_strand_id
1 'polypeptide(L)'
;AFKTLQTEKADTIAAELGHKTPAAQTEACLKCHASGFDVDKALLGEKFKIEDGVQCETCHGAGSNYKSLKVMKNRQDAIANGLVVHEKNDVFCTSCHNAESPTHVDFKFDEMWEKIKHPTPKTN
;
A
#
# COMPACT_ATOMS: atom_id res chain seq x y z
N ALA A 1 -6.03 -0.73 6.65
CA ALA A 1 -5.87 -2.09 6.11
C ALA A 1 -5.28 -3.03 7.16
N PHE A 2 -4.04 -2.82 7.63
CA PHE A 2 -3.38 -3.70 8.62
C PHE A 2 -4.22 -4.09 9.85
N LYS A 3 -4.87 -3.13 10.52
CA LYS A 3 -5.68 -3.39 11.73
C LYS A 3 -6.74 -4.47 11.57
N THR A 4 -7.26 -4.70 10.36
CA THR A 4 -8.25 -5.77 10.14
C THR A 4 -7.65 -7.17 10.29
N LEU A 5 -6.33 -7.29 10.11
CA LEU A 5 -5.57 -8.54 10.32
C LEU A 5 -5.27 -8.84 11.78
N GLN A 6 -5.55 -7.90 12.70
CA GLN A 6 -5.31 -8.08 14.14
C GLN A 6 -6.52 -8.64 14.88
N THR A 7 -7.46 -9.26 14.16
CA THR A 7 -8.70 -9.81 14.73
C THR A 7 -8.64 -11.32 14.77
N GLU A 8 -9.27 -11.93 15.77
CA GLU A 8 -9.39 -13.40 15.85
C GLU A 8 -10.01 -13.99 14.58
N LYS A 9 -11.00 -13.31 13.99
CA LYS A 9 -11.60 -13.71 12.71
C LYS A 9 -10.57 -13.79 11.58
N ALA A 10 -9.65 -12.82 11.49
CA ALA A 10 -8.61 -12.83 10.47
C ALA A 10 -7.63 -13.99 10.70
N ASP A 11 -7.25 -14.26 11.94
CA ASP A 11 -6.39 -15.40 12.29
C ASP A 11 -7.04 -16.74 11.98
N THR A 12 -8.35 -16.89 12.23
CA THR A 12 -9.13 -18.07 11.82
C THR A 12 -9.08 -18.27 10.31
N ILE A 13 -9.31 -17.22 9.53
CA ILE A 13 -9.25 -17.29 8.06
C ILE A 13 -7.84 -17.69 7.60
N ALA A 14 -6.79 -17.12 8.19
CA ALA A 14 -5.42 -17.48 7.86
C ALA A 14 -5.15 -18.97 8.14
N ALA A 15 -5.63 -19.50 9.27
CA ALA A 15 -5.51 -20.90 9.63
C ALA A 15 -6.31 -21.82 8.68
N GLU A 16 -7.54 -21.45 8.31
CA GLU A 16 -8.37 -22.19 7.34
C GLU A 16 -7.72 -22.26 5.95
N LEU A 17 -6.98 -21.22 5.56
CA LEU A 17 -6.18 -21.17 4.35
C LEU A 17 -4.83 -21.92 4.47
N GLY A 18 -4.56 -22.54 5.62
CA GLY A 18 -3.38 -23.37 5.85
C GLY A 18 -2.14 -22.61 6.33
N HIS A 19 -2.27 -21.34 6.70
CA HIS A 19 -1.16 -20.57 7.25
C HIS A 19 -0.94 -20.91 8.73
N LYS A 20 0.33 -20.93 9.15
CA LYS A 20 0.75 -21.26 10.54
C LYS A 20 0.95 -20.03 11.42
N THR A 21 0.90 -18.85 10.82
CA THR A 21 1.12 -17.56 11.45
C THR A 21 -0.21 -16.81 11.58
N PRO A 22 -0.34 -15.91 12.57
CA PRO A 22 -1.45 -14.95 12.59
C PRO A 22 -1.56 -14.18 11.25
N ALA A 23 -2.75 -13.70 10.92
CA ALA A 23 -2.98 -12.99 9.66
C ALA A 23 -2.06 -11.76 9.52
N ALA A 24 -1.83 -11.02 10.61
CA ALA A 24 -0.93 -9.87 10.65
C ALA A 24 0.56 -10.20 10.44
N GLN A 25 0.94 -11.48 10.38
CA GLN A 25 2.30 -11.95 10.11
C GLN A 25 2.38 -12.81 8.85
N THR A 26 1.26 -13.03 8.17
CA THR A 26 1.17 -13.89 7.00
C THR A 26 1.37 -13.05 5.75
N GLU A 27 2.43 -13.35 4.98
CA GLU A 27 2.81 -12.61 3.77
C GLU A 27 1.64 -12.48 2.76
N ALA A 28 0.89 -13.57 2.56
CA ALA A 28 -0.27 -13.59 1.68
C ALA A 28 -1.38 -12.61 2.11
N CYS A 29 -1.46 -12.26 3.40
CA CYS A 29 -2.36 -11.23 3.91
C CYS A 29 -1.72 -9.84 3.85
N LEU A 30 -0.44 -9.74 4.18
CA LEU A 30 0.31 -8.47 4.21
C LEU A 30 0.42 -7.82 2.83
N LYS A 31 0.43 -8.62 1.75
CA LYS A 31 0.49 -8.14 0.37
C LYS A 31 -0.49 -7.02 0.03
N CYS A 32 -1.68 -7.05 0.64
CA CYS A 32 -2.72 -6.03 0.45
C CYS A 32 -2.89 -5.10 1.67
N HIS A 33 -2.33 -5.47 2.83
CA HIS A 33 -2.65 -4.84 4.11
C HIS A 33 -1.53 -3.99 4.70
N ALA A 34 -0.31 -4.11 4.18
CA ALA A 34 0.85 -3.37 4.65
C ALA A 34 1.78 -2.94 3.50
N SER A 35 2.31 -1.73 3.59
CA SER A 35 3.47 -1.34 2.79
C SER A 35 4.74 -2.05 3.31
N GLY A 36 5.71 -2.28 2.42
CA GLY A 36 7.04 -2.74 2.80
C GLY A 36 7.08 -4.11 3.49
N PHE A 37 6.10 -4.98 3.24
CA PHE A 37 6.05 -6.33 3.83
C PHE A 37 7.07 -7.30 3.21
N ASP A 38 7.48 -7.02 1.97
CA ASP A 38 8.33 -7.84 1.10
C ASP A 38 9.72 -7.23 0.86
N VAL A 39 10.08 -6.16 1.57
CA VAL A 39 11.36 -5.46 1.40
C VAL A 39 12.34 -5.77 2.54
N ASP A 40 13.63 -5.63 2.26
CA ASP A 40 14.67 -5.73 3.29
C ASP A 40 14.44 -4.66 4.37
N LYS A 41 14.53 -5.05 5.64
CA LYS A 41 14.40 -4.16 6.80
C LYS A 41 15.42 -3.02 6.75
N ALA A 42 16.57 -3.20 6.13
CA ALA A 42 17.57 -2.15 5.93
C ALA A 42 17.09 -1.00 5.01
N LEU A 43 16.06 -1.24 4.19
CA LEU A 43 15.44 -0.23 3.33
C LEU A 43 14.32 0.53 4.02
N LEU A 44 13.85 0.04 5.18
CA LEU A 44 12.81 0.68 5.96
C LEU A 44 13.42 1.75 6.86
N GLY A 45 12.85 2.96 6.84
CA GLY A 45 13.31 4.03 7.72
C GLY A 45 13.07 3.69 9.20
N GLU A 46 13.86 4.26 10.11
CA GLU A 46 13.76 3.99 11.56
C GLU A 46 12.37 4.24 12.16
N LYS A 47 11.59 5.13 11.54
CA LYS A 47 10.23 5.48 11.96
C LYS A 47 9.14 4.69 11.25
N PHE A 48 9.52 3.84 10.29
CA PHE A 48 8.58 3.03 9.53
C PHE A 48 7.95 1.97 10.44
N LYS A 49 6.63 1.84 10.35
CA LYS A 49 5.87 0.82 11.07
C LYS A 49 4.99 0.10 10.08
N ILE A 50 5.15 -1.22 10.00
CA ILE A 50 4.30 -2.05 9.13
C ILE A 50 2.83 -1.97 9.59
N GLU A 51 2.62 -1.70 10.88
CA GLU A 51 1.31 -1.56 11.53
C GLU A 51 0.51 -0.35 11.05
N ASP A 52 1.17 0.66 10.47
CA ASP A 52 0.50 1.81 9.84
C ASP A 52 -0.20 1.38 8.53
N GLY A 53 0.08 0.16 8.05
CA GLY A 53 -0.62 -0.48 6.94
C GLY A 53 -0.24 0.09 5.59
N VAL A 54 -1.24 0.34 4.75
CA VAL A 54 -1.05 0.91 3.41
C VAL A 54 -0.69 2.39 3.54
N GLN A 55 0.55 2.73 3.17
CA GLN A 55 1.17 4.04 3.26
C GLN A 55 1.44 4.63 1.86
N CYS A 56 2.02 5.82 1.83
CA CYS A 56 2.36 6.57 0.60
C CYS A 56 3.09 5.70 -0.42
N GLU A 57 4.03 4.91 0.05
CA GLU A 57 4.94 4.08 -0.74
C GLU A 57 4.23 2.96 -1.50
N THR A 58 3.04 2.53 -1.05
CA THR A 58 2.24 1.55 -1.79
C THR A 58 1.77 2.11 -3.13
N CYS A 59 1.39 3.38 -3.20
CA CYS A 59 0.90 4.01 -4.44
C CYS A 59 2.00 4.77 -5.19
N HIS A 60 3.00 5.31 -4.48
CA HIS A 60 3.97 6.24 -5.03
C HIS A 60 5.40 5.70 -5.06
N GLY A 61 5.65 4.47 -4.58
CA GLY A 61 7.00 3.90 -4.50
C GLY A 61 7.84 4.49 -3.36
N ALA A 62 9.09 4.04 -3.25
CA ALA A 62 9.98 4.41 -2.15
C ALA A 62 10.37 5.91 -2.19
N GLY A 63 9.93 6.68 -1.20
CA GLY A 63 10.10 8.14 -1.16
C GLY A 63 11.50 8.66 -0.83
N SER A 64 12.43 7.81 -0.42
CA SER A 64 13.72 8.22 0.15
C SER A 64 14.54 9.11 -0.81
N ASN A 65 14.49 8.83 -2.10
CA ASN A 65 15.31 9.49 -3.13
C ASN A 65 14.63 10.69 -3.79
N TYR A 66 13.29 10.80 -3.73
CA TYR A 66 12.56 11.93 -4.32
C TYR A 66 11.89 12.87 -3.30
N LYS A 67 11.96 12.59 -1.99
CA LYS A 67 11.35 13.43 -0.93
C LYS A 67 11.90 14.86 -0.85
N SER A 68 13.10 15.13 -1.37
CA SER A 68 13.67 16.47 -1.33
C SER A 68 12.91 17.40 -2.28
N LEU A 69 12.62 18.63 -1.87
CA LEU A 69 11.90 19.60 -2.71
C LEU A 69 12.60 19.87 -4.05
N LYS A 70 13.93 19.74 -4.09
CA LYS A 70 14.73 19.90 -5.32
C LYS A 70 14.34 18.86 -6.38
N VAL A 71 14.11 17.61 -5.97
CA VAL A 71 13.75 16.50 -6.86
C VAL A 71 12.24 16.43 -7.04
N MET A 72 11.47 16.49 -5.96
CA MET A 72 10.00 16.33 -5.95
C MET A 72 9.26 17.29 -6.89
N LYS A 73 9.74 18.54 -7.02
CA LYS A 73 9.09 19.55 -7.85
C LYS A 73 9.18 19.27 -9.35
N ASN A 74 10.20 18.52 -9.78
CA ASN A 74 10.32 18.08 -11.15
C ASN A 74 9.80 16.65 -11.26
N ARG A 75 8.66 16.47 -11.93
CA ARG A 75 8.04 15.15 -12.08
C ARG A 75 8.96 14.14 -12.75
N GLN A 76 9.75 14.54 -13.75
CA GLN A 76 10.66 13.63 -14.44
C GLN A 76 11.77 13.17 -13.50
N ASP A 77 12.35 14.09 -12.74
CA ASP A 77 13.40 13.76 -11.76
C ASP A 77 12.84 12.87 -10.64
N ALA A 78 11.63 13.16 -10.15
CA ALA A 78 10.98 12.34 -9.13
C ALA A 78 10.74 10.90 -9.61
N ILE A 79 10.24 10.73 -10.84
CA ILE A 79 10.03 9.40 -11.45
C ILE A 79 11.36 8.67 -11.62
N ALA A 80 12.39 9.36 -12.13
CA ALA A 80 13.72 8.78 -12.27
C ALA A 80 14.34 8.36 -10.92
N ASN A 81 13.85 8.92 -9.81
CA ASN A 81 14.29 8.61 -8.45
C ASN A 81 13.30 7.71 -7.67
N GLY A 82 12.34 7.09 -8.34
CA GLY A 82 11.49 6.03 -7.75
C GLY A 82 10.03 6.41 -7.50
N LEU A 83 9.59 7.63 -7.87
CA LEU A 83 8.17 7.97 -7.85
C LEU A 83 7.43 7.09 -8.87
N VAL A 84 6.44 6.34 -8.40
CA VAL A 84 5.49 5.61 -9.24
C VAL A 84 4.30 6.52 -9.54
N VAL A 85 3.91 6.59 -10.82
CA VAL A 85 2.67 7.25 -11.24
C VAL A 85 1.86 6.27 -12.07
N HIS A 86 0.70 5.87 -11.56
CA HIS A 86 -0.18 4.95 -12.25
C HIS A 86 -0.96 5.67 -13.36
N GLU A 87 -0.90 5.13 -14.57
CA GLU A 87 -1.73 5.60 -15.69
C GLU A 87 -3.19 5.15 -15.53
N LYS A 88 -3.40 3.98 -14.92
CA LYS A 88 -4.70 3.36 -14.66
C LYS A 88 -4.84 3.06 -13.17
N ASN A 89 -5.36 4.03 -12.43
CA ASN A 89 -5.53 3.91 -10.97
C ASN A 89 -6.52 2.81 -10.60
N ASP A 90 -7.57 2.59 -11.40
CA ASP A 90 -8.56 1.52 -11.23
C ASP A 90 -7.89 0.15 -11.22
N VAL A 91 -7.04 -0.13 -12.22
CA VAL A 91 -6.29 -1.39 -12.33
C VAL A 91 -5.41 -1.59 -11.11
N PHE A 92 -4.69 -0.55 -10.67
CA PHE A 92 -3.85 -0.61 -9.48
C PHE A 92 -4.68 -0.90 -8.22
N CYS A 93 -5.79 -0.20 -8.00
CA CYS A 93 -6.65 -0.45 -6.84
C CYS A 93 -7.21 -1.89 -6.82
N THR A 94 -7.57 -2.43 -8.00
CA THR A 94 -8.05 -3.81 -8.13
C THR A 94 -6.96 -4.87 -7.98
N SER A 95 -5.67 -4.50 -7.86
CA SER A 95 -4.62 -5.46 -7.49
C SER A 95 -4.75 -5.96 -6.04
N CYS A 96 -5.39 -5.18 -5.17
CA CYS A 96 -5.72 -5.56 -3.80
C CYS A 96 -7.21 -5.79 -3.59
N HIS A 97 -8.06 -4.99 -4.25
CA HIS A 97 -9.51 -5.08 -4.17
C HIS A 97 -10.08 -6.09 -5.18
N ASN A 98 -9.71 -7.36 -5.02
CA ASN A 98 -10.12 -8.46 -5.91
C ASN A 98 -10.47 -9.74 -5.14
N ALA A 99 -10.86 -10.77 -5.90
CA ALA A 99 -11.30 -12.07 -5.41
C ALA A 99 -10.20 -12.91 -4.72
N GLU A 100 -8.92 -12.51 -4.77
CA GLU A 100 -7.87 -13.18 -3.98
C GLU A 100 -8.00 -12.87 -2.48
N SER A 101 -8.70 -11.79 -2.13
CA SER A 101 -9.06 -11.51 -0.74
C SER A 101 -10.14 -12.50 -0.30
N PRO A 102 -9.93 -13.30 0.77
CA PRO A 102 -10.93 -14.25 1.26
C PRO A 102 -12.19 -13.57 1.80
N THR A 103 -12.12 -12.27 2.06
CA THR A 103 -13.25 -11.43 2.48
C THR A 103 -13.53 -10.34 1.46
N HIS A 104 -13.33 -10.64 0.17
CA HIS A 104 -13.60 -9.70 -0.91
C HIS A 104 -15.02 -9.15 -0.83
N VAL A 105 -15.13 -7.85 -1.03
CA VAL A 105 -16.40 -7.12 -1.18
C VAL A 105 -16.28 -6.22 -2.39
N ASP A 106 -17.40 -5.92 -3.02
CA ASP A 106 -17.45 -5.04 -4.20
C ASP A 106 -16.76 -3.70 -3.91
N PHE A 107 -15.83 -3.34 -4.79
CA PHE A 107 -15.06 -2.11 -4.67
C PHE A 107 -15.59 -1.04 -5.60
N LYS A 108 -16.15 0.00 -4.99
CA LYS A 108 -16.63 1.19 -5.70
C LYS A 108 -15.47 2.16 -5.94
N PHE A 109 -14.71 1.94 -7.02
CA PHE A 109 -13.50 2.70 -7.34
C PHE A 109 -13.75 4.22 -7.33
N ASP A 110 -14.73 4.71 -8.08
CA ASP A 110 -14.97 6.16 -8.21
C ASP A 110 -15.25 6.81 -6.84
N GLU A 111 -16.12 6.21 -6.01
CA GLU A 111 -16.47 6.74 -4.68
C GLU A 111 -15.26 6.76 -3.72
N MET A 112 -14.38 5.75 -3.82
CA MET A 112 -13.22 5.63 -2.93
C MET A 112 -12.05 6.49 -3.41
N TRP A 113 -11.87 6.62 -4.73
CA TRP A 113 -10.86 7.49 -5.34
C TRP A 113 -11.06 8.95 -4.93
N GLU A 114 -12.31 9.43 -4.92
CA GLU A 114 -12.63 10.79 -4.48
C GLU A 114 -12.18 11.10 -3.05
N LYS A 115 -12.14 10.10 -2.17
CA LYS A 115 -11.73 10.28 -0.76
C LYS A 115 -10.23 10.37 -0.58
N ILE A 116 -9.45 9.83 -1.52
CA ILE A 116 -7.99 9.70 -1.38
C ILE A 116 -7.22 10.56 -2.36
N LYS A 117 -7.81 10.97 -3.50
CA LYS A 117 -7.08 11.72 -4.52
C LYS A 117 -6.55 13.03 -3.94
N HIS A 118 -5.26 13.25 -4.13
CA HIS A 118 -4.54 14.43 -3.65
C HIS A 118 -3.75 15.02 -4.81
N PRO A 119 -4.40 15.80 -5.70
CA PRO A 119 -3.71 16.40 -6.83
C PRO A 119 -2.63 17.36 -6.31
N THR A 120 -1.50 17.41 -7.02
CA THR A 120 -0.46 18.40 -6.72
C THR A 120 -1.07 19.80 -6.73
N PRO A 121 -0.85 20.62 -5.68
CA PRO A 121 -1.36 21.98 -5.62
C PRO A 121 -0.92 22.75 -6.87
N LYS A 122 -1.83 23.53 -7.46
CA LYS A 122 -1.46 24.45 -8.52
C LYS A 122 -0.43 25.44 -7.94
N THR A 123 0.76 25.46 -8.51
CA THR A 123 1.73 26.52 -8.23
C THR A 123 1.14 27.84 -8.72
N ASN A 124 0.95 28.80 -7.81
CA ASN A 124 0.71 30.20 -8.17
C ASN A 124 1.92 30.78 -8.88
#